data_AF-A0A920EPT9-F1
#
_entry.id   AF-A0A920EPT9-F1
#
_cell.length_a   1.000
_cell.length_b   1.000
_cell.length_c   1.000
_cell.angle_alpha   90.00
_cell.angle_beta   90.00
_cell.angle_gamma   90.00
#
_symmetry.space_group_name_H-M   'P 1'
#
loop_
_entity.id
_entity.type
_entity.pdbx_description
1 polymer ?
#
loop_
_entity_poly.entity_id
_entity_poly.type
_entity_poly.pdbx_seq_one_letter_code
_entity_poly.pdbx_strand_id
1 'polypeptide(L)' 'MALEEDIYEMYRDGPFDWFNPIDFMTSTLTGGPSGSWSEKTHSEKIFEIAKQYPNLSTADVETFYIISEEKKGIRISLKG' A
#
# COMPACT_ATOMS: atom_id res chain seq x y z
N MET A 1 11.04 -3.64 9.81
CA MET A 1 11.56 -3.64 8.43
C MET A 1 10.69 -4.40 7.45
N ALA A 2 10.06 -5.54 7.81
CA ALA A 2 9.14 -6.22 6.89
C ALA A 2 7.84 -5.42 6.67
N LEU A 3 7.26 -4.84 7.73
CA LEU A 3 5.99 -4.12 7.66
C LEU A 3 6.09 -2.83 6.83
N GLU A 4 7.15 -2.03 7.01
CA GLU A 4 7.29 -0.79 6.26
C GLU A 4 7.53 -1.05 4.77
N GLU A 5 8.24 -2.13 4.44
CA GLU A 5 8.49 -2.53 3.04
C GLU A 5 7.21 -3.09 2.39
N ASP A 6 6.43 -3.89 3.12
CA ASP A 6 5.11 -4.40 2.71
C ASP A 6 4.12 -3.26 2.46
N ILE A 7 4.03 -2.27 3.37
CA ILE A 7 3.21 -1.06 3.18
C ILE A 7 3.64 -0.29 1.93
N TYR A 8 4.95 -0.16 1.69
CA TYR A 8 5.45 0.52 0.50
C TYR A 8 5.11 -0.24 -0.79
N GLU A 9 5.24 -1.57 -0.80
CA GLU A 9 4.90 -2.40 -1.95
C GLU A 9 3.40 -2.34 -2.24
N MET A 10 2.54 -2.43 -1.24
CA MET A 10 1.11 -2.22 -1.40
C MET A 10 0.76 -0.80 -1.86
N TYR A 11 1.48 0.22 -1.39
CA TYR A 11 1.31 1.58 -1.87
C TYR A 11 1.64 1.72 -3.36
N ARG A 12 2.72 1.07 -3.81
CA ARG A 12 3.18 1.10 -5.20
C ARG A 12 2.26 0.29 -6.11
N ASP A 13 2.01 -0.96 -5.77
CA ASP A 13 1.45 -1.97 -6.66
C ASP A 13 -0.03 -2.29 -6.36
N GLY A 14 -0.49 -1.94 -5.16
CA GLY A 14 -1.83 -2.21 -4.67
C GLY A 14 -1.86 -3.30 -3.60
N PRO A 15 -2.86 -3.26 -2.69
CA PRO A 15 -3.02 -4.26 -1.64
C PRO A 15 -3.63 -5.58 -2.11
N PHE A 16 -4.03 -5.67 -3.38
CA PHE A 16 -4.63 -6.87 -3.97
C PHE A 16 -3.93 -7.17 -5.30
N ASP A 17 -3.58 -8.43 -5.52
CA ASP A 17 -3.22 -8.91 -6.84
C ASP A 17 -4.50 -9.16 -7.65
N TRP A 18 -4.85 -8.24 -8.54
CA TRP A 18 -6.05 -8.35 -9.37
C TRP A 18 -5.99 -9.51 -10.38
N PHE A 19 -4.81 -10.11 -10.60
CA PHE A 19 -4.67 -11.34 -11.38
C PHE A 19 -4.85 -12.61 -10.53
N ASN A 20 -4.87 -12.48 -9.20
CA ASN A 20 -5.25 -13.56 -8.30
C ASN A 20 -6.78 -13.64 -8.18
N PRO A 21 -7.42 -14.74 -8.62
CA PRO A 21 -8.89 -14.86 -8.62
C PRO A 21 -9.49 -14.80 -7.22
N ILE A 22 -8.75 -15.19 -6.17
CA ILE A 22 -9.23 -15.09 -4.79
C ILE A 22 -9.28 -13.63 -4.33
N ASP A 23 -8.27 -12.84 -4.68
CA ASP A 23 -8.20 -11.42 -4.30
C ASP A 23 -9.19 -10.57 -5.09
N PHE A 24 -9.41 -10.89 -6.38
CA PHE A 24 -10.47 -10.31 -7.19
C PHE A 24 -11.88 -10.57 -6.61
N MET A 25 -12.15 -11.82 -6.23
CA MET A 25 -13.43 -12.20 -5.63
C MET A 25 -13.64 -11.57 -4.26
N THR A 26 -12.60 -11.54 -3.43
CA THR A 26 -12.61 -10.87 -2.12
C THR A 26 -12.91 -9.38 -2.30
N SER A 27 -12.19 -8.70 -3.19
CA SER A 27 -12.42 -7.29 -3.52
C SER A 27 -13.87 -7.04 -3.99
N THR A 28 -14.41 -7.92 -4.83
CA THR A 28 -15.81 -7.79 -5.31
C THR A 28 -16.83 -7.98 -4.17
N LEU A 29 -16.57 -8.89 -3.23
CA LEU A 29 -17.49 -9.26 -2.16
C LEU A 29 -17.41 -8.35 -0.92
N THR A 30 -16.24 -7.83 -0.59
CA THR A 30 -16.02 -6.99 0.61
C THR A 30 -16.03 -5.50 0.31
N GLY A 31 -16.29 -5.09 -0.93
CA GLY A 31 -16.17 -3.69 -1.36
C GLY A 31 -14.72 -3.23 -1.31
N GLY A 32 -13.84 -4.03 -1.93
CA GLY A 32 -12.45 -3.70 -2.18
C GLY A 32 -12.30 -2.41 -2.98
N PRO A 33 -11.05 -1.93 -3.12
CA PRO A 33 -10.77 -0.59 -3.63
C PRO A 33 -11.47 -0.35 -4.97
N SER A 34 -12.43 0.59 -4.98
CA SER A 34 -13.15 0.96 -6.21
C SER A 34 -12.22 1.74 -7.13
N GLY A 35 -12.15 1.37 -8.42
CA GLY A 35 -11.33 2.05 -9.43
C GLY A 35 -9.88 1.53 -9.52
N SER A 36 -9.13 2.00 -10.53
CA SER A 36 -7.75 1.57 -10.70
C SER A 36 -6.87 2.08 -9.55
N TRP A 37 -6.01 1.22 -9.00
CA TRP A 37 -5.06 1.62 -7.95
C TRP A 37 -4.17 2.79 -8.40
N SER A 38 -3.82 2.86 -9.68
CA SER A 38 -3.03 3.94 -10.26
C SER A 38 -3.75 5.30 -10.28
N GLU A 39 -5.08 5.30 -10.22
CA GLU A 39 -5.91 6.52 -10.27
C GLU A 39 -6.26 7.05 -8.88
N LYS A 40 -6.02 6.26 -7.82
CA LYS A 40 -6.27 6.68 -6.43
C LYS A 40 -5.30 7.76 -5.99
N THR A 41 -5.83 8.75 -5.29
CA THR A 41 -5.04 9.75 -4.58
C THR A 41 -4.22 9.12 -3.45
N HIS A 42 -3.17 9.82 -3.02
CA HIS A 42 -2.34 9.38 -1.89
C HIS A 42 -3.18 9.01 -0.65
N SER A 43 -4.11 9.89 -0.24
CA SER A 43 -4.94 9.67 0.93
C SER A 43 -5.85 8.44 0.78
N GLU A 44 -6.41 8.19 -0.41
CA GLU A 44 -7.20 6.98 -0.67
C GLU A 44 -6.35 5.71 -0.56
N LYS A 45 -5.11 5.74 -1.06
CA LYS A 45 -4.20 4.59 -0.94
C LYS A 45 -3.86 4.28 0.51
N ILE A 46 -3.51 5.30 1.30
CA ILE A 46 -3.22 5.13 2.73
C ILE A 46 -4.44 4.58 3.47
N PHE A 47 -5.64 5.05 3.16
CA PHE A 47 -6.88 4.57 3.77
C PHE A 47 -7.14 3.08 3.45
N GLU A 48 -6.99 2.66 2.19
CA GLU A 48 -7.20 1.27 1.80
C GLU A 48 -6.15 0.33 2.39
N ILE A 49 -4.89 0.77 2.50
CA ILE A 49 -3.83 -0.01 3.15
C ILE A 49 -4.12 -0.14 4.65
N ALA A 50 -4.56 0.92 5.32
CA ALA A 50 -4.91 0.87 6.74
C ALA A 50 -6.02 -0.15 7.05
N LYS A 51 -6.97 -0.36 6.13
CA LYS A 51 -8.00 -1.41 6.28
C LYS A 51 -7.42 -2.83 6.35
N GLN A 52 -6.24 -3.08 5.78
CA GLN A 52 -5.57 -4.38 5.85
C GLN A 52 -4.87 -4.62 7.18
N TYR A 53 -4.60 -3.56 7.94
CA TYR A 53 -3.91 -3.62 9.22
C TYR A 53 -4.82 -3.10 10.34
N PRO A 54 -5.66 -3.96 10.95
CA PRO A 54 -6.63 -3.53 11.96
C PRO A 54 -6.00 -2.91 13.22
N ASN A 55 -4.69 -3.07 13.41
CA ASN A 55 -3.94 -2.53 14.54
C ASN A 55 -3.23 -1.19 14.22
N LEU A 56 -3.31 -0.69 12.99
CA LEU A 56 -2.63 0.53 12.55
C LEU A 56 -3.66 1.60 12.18
N SER A 57 -3.38 2.84 12.56
CA SER A 57 -4.11 3.99 12.06
C SER A 57 -3.58 4.42 10.68
N THR A 58 -4.35 5.23 9.95
CA THR A 58 -3.88 5.83 8.70
C THR A 58 -2.61 6.65 8.88
N ALA A 59 -2.45 7.32 10.02
CA ALA A 59 -1.25 8.09 10.34
C ALA A 59 -0.01 7.19 10.56
N ASP A 60 -0.20 6.00 11.14
CA ASP A 60 0.88 5.02 11.30
C ASP A 60 1.31 4.49 9.92
N VAL A 61 0.35 4.17 9.05
CA VAL A 61 0.62 3.70 7.68
C VAL A 61 1.34 4.79 6.86
N GLU A 62 0.91 6.04 6.96
CA GLU A 62 1.57 7.18 6.33
C GLU A 62 3.01 7.35 6.83
N THR A 63 3.22 7.23 8.14
CA THR A 63 4.56 7.29 8.74
C THR A 63 5.46 6.16 8.22
N PHE A 64 4.96 4.94 8.15
CA PHE A 64 5.73 3.80 7.62
C PHE A 64 6.02 3.93 6.13
N TYR A 65 5.06 4.44 5.34
CA TYR A 65 5.25 4.73 3.93
C TYR A 65 6.39 5.74 3.72
N ILE A 66 6.37 6.88 4.44
CA ILE A 66 7.40 7.92 4.35
C ILE A 66 8.78 7.35 4.70
N ILE A 67 8.89 6.64 5.82
CA ILE A 67 10.15 6.00 6.25
C ILE A 67 10.69 5.06 5.17
N SER A 68 9.82 4.29 4.52
CA SER A 68 10.22 3.39 3.44
C SER A 68 10.60 4.10 2.16
N GLU A 69 9.88 5.17 1.80
CA GLU A 69 10.18 6.01 0.65
C GLU A 69 11.57 6.66 0.80
N GLU A 70 11.86 7.26 1.96
CA GLU A 70 13.16 7.86 2.27
C GLU A 70 14.29 6.83 2.22
N LYS A 71 14.09 5.65 2.81
CA LYS A 71 15.08 4.55 2.75
C LYS A 71 15.34 4.09 1.32
N LYS A 72 14.32 3.99 0.47
CA LYS A 72 14.48 3.60 -0.94
C LYS A 72 15.12 4.74 -1.74
N GLY A 73 14.79 6.00 -1.50
CA GLY A 73 15.44 7.17 -2.09
C GLY A 73 16.93 7.25 -1.75
N ILE A 74 17.30 7.00 -0.49
CA ILE A 74 18.70 6.93 -0.04
C ILE A 74 19.43 5.77 -0.73
N ARG A 75 18.81 4.59 -0.85
CA ARG A 75 19.40 3.42 -1.53
C ARG A 75 19.62 3.65 -3.03
N ILE A 76 18.77 4.42 -3.69
CA ILE A 76 18.93 4.78 -5.11
C ILE A 76 20.05 5.81 -5.27
N SER A 77 20.14 6.80 -4.36
CA SER A 77 21.17 7.84 -4.38
C SER A 77 22.59 7.30 -4.12
N LEU A 78 22.74 6.28 -3.27
CA LEU A 78 24.03 5.64 -2.97
C LEU A 78 24.54 4.68 -4.07
N LYS A 79 23.81 4.54 -5.18
CA LYS A 79 24.18 3.69 -6.32
C LYS A 79 24.70 4.46 -7.54
N GLY A 80 24.90 5.78 -7.41
CA GLY A 80 25.47 6.67 -8.43
C GLY A 80 26.97 6.85 -8.31
#